data_AF-A0A3A0C9R1-F1
#
_entry.id   AF-A0A3A0C9R1-F1
#
_cell.length_a   1.000
_cell.length_b   1.000
_cell.length_c   1.000
_cell.angle_alpha   90.00
_cell.angle_beta   90.00
_cell.angle_gamma   90.00
#
_symmetry.space_group_name_H-M   'P 1'
#
loop_
_entity.id
_entity.type
_entity.pdbx_description
1 polymer ?
#
loop_
_entity_poly.entity_id
_entity_poly.type
_entity_poly.pdbx_seq_one_letter_code
_entity_poly.pdbx_strand_id
1 'polypeptide(L)'
;MPERAPQGLSVVEAIEREAMRRYVRFDAAFWREVIDGPLVELTESLAGEPAAQSRRLAEAYLRLCAAGIGQGYFFSSQAGARNFFSMAFGSLLPRRLAEVSREKRPEVLAQCFNLAENLERSPGWLRHIFMRLCSRLKSLEGLEALVADVARRVFEPPPRKLGDTFTAKWLHLADDDLRFLPGRIEFVAPTVLRIFDRHQNGRNGGAPVTLGVWLADEPVALGPMGALQPPGPPEEEDEKLWQALARTDMRFSPAYDAVRNAWHGAATLQTSQMLVVLYP
;
A
#
# COMPACT_ATOMS: atom_id res chain seq x y z
N MET A 1 0.41 -22.73 30.80
CA MET A 1 0.01 -22.28 32.15
C MET A 1 0.19 -20.77 32.23
N PRO A 2 -0.86 -19.95 32.12
CA PRO A 2 -0.73 -18.50 32.16
C PRO A 2 -0.60 -18.04 33.63
N GLU A 3 0.59 -17.56 34.00
CA GLU A 3 0.85 -17.01 35.32
C GLU A 3 0.29 -15.59 35.43
N ARG A 4 -0.39 -15.32 36.55
CA ARG A 4 -1.14 -14.09 36.84
C ARG A 4 -0.24 -12.86 36.89
N ALA A 5 -0.69 -11.77 36.26
CA ALA A 5 -0.21 -10.42 36.50
C ALA A 5 -0.53 -10.01 37.96
N PRO A 6 0.08 -8.94 38.54
CA PRO A 6 0.03 -8.63 39.97
C PRO A 6 -1.37 -8.28 40.56
N GLN A 7 -2.46 -8.50 39.81
CA GLN A 7 -3.86 -8.39 40.25
C GLN A 7 -4.71 -9.64 39.94
N GLY A 8 -4.10 -10.81 39.73
CA GLY A 8 -4.84 -12.08 39.55
C GLY A 8 -5.44 -12.31 38.17
N LEU A 9 -5.20 -11.39 37.24
CA LEU A 9 -5.64 -11.47 35.84
C LEU A 9 -4.59 -12.13 34.98
N SER A 10 -5.01 -12.85 33.95
CA SER A 10 -4.12 -13.23 32.87
C SER A 10 -3.55 -11.98 32.19
N VAL A 11 -2.38 -12.10 31.59
CA VAL A 11 -1.72 -11.00 30.86
C VAL A 11 -2.64 -10.44 29.75
N VAL A 12 -3.40 -11.32 29.08
CA VAL A 12 -4.36 -10.95 28.04
C VAL A 12 -5.47 -10.05 28.59
N GLU A 13 -6.10 -10.43 29.69
CA GLU A 13 -7.18 -9.65 30.33
C GLU A 13 -6.66 -8.31 30.88
N ALA A 14 -5.41 -8.26 31.34
CA ALA A 14 -4.78 -7.03 31.78
C ALA A 14 -4.59 -6.05 30.61
N ILE A 15 -4.14 -6.55 29.45
CA ILE A 15 -3.98 -5.74 28.22
C ILE A 15 -5.34 -5.28 27.70
N GLU A 16 -6.33 -6.17 27.61
CA GLU A 16 -7.69 -5.85 27.15
C GLU A 16 -8.30 -4.71 27.97
N ARG A 17 -8.25 -4.84 29.30
CA ARG A 17 -8.79 -3.82 30.21
C ARG A 17 -8.11 -2.47 30.06
N GLU A 18 -6.79 -2.47 29.93
CA GLU A 18 -6.03 -1.24 29.72
C GLU A 18 -6.42 -0.59 28.38
N ALA A 19 -6.53 -1.40 27.33
CA ALA A 19 -6.93 -0.92 26.01
C ALA A 19 -8.35 -0.34 25.99
N MET A 20 -9.32 -1.01 26.63
CA MET A 20 -10.70 -0.52 26.77
C MET A 20 -10.77 0.81 27.54
N ARG A 21 -9.88 1.03 28.52
CA ARG A 21 -9.81 2.30 29.26
C ARG A 21 -9.19 3.42 28.43
N ARG A 22 -8.18 3.09 27.62
CA ARG A 22 -7.39 4.06 26.88
C ARG A 22 -7.99 4.46 25.54
N TYR A 23 -8.70 3.55 24.87
CA TYR A 23 -9.11 3.72 23.48
C TYR A 23 -10.62 3.58 23.27
N VAL A 24 -11.25 4.63 22.75
CA VAL A 24 -12.70 4.67 22.50
C VAL A 24 -13.14 3.73 21.38
N ARG A 25 -12.26 3.45 20.40
CA ARG A 25 -12.56 2.60 19.24
C ARG A 25 -12.19 1.13 19.45
N PHE A 26 -11.87 0.72 20.67
CA PHE A 26 -11.44 -0.65 20.93
C PHE A 26 -12.60 -1.63 20.66
N ASP A 27 -12.40 -2.53 19.68
CA ASP A 27 -13.35 -3.57 19.32
C ASP A 27 -13.00 -4.86 20.08
N ALA A 28 -13.80 -5.17 21.11
CA ALA A 28 -13.62 -6.36 21.93
C ALA A 28 -13.93 -7.67 21.18
N ALA A 29 -14.82 -7.65 20.19
CA ALA A 29 -15.12 -8.84 19.39
C ALA A 29 -13.92 -9.16 18.49
N PHE A 30 -13.39 -8.14 17.81
CA PHE A 30 -12.21 -8.32 16.97
C PHE A 30 -10.95 -8.66 17.79
N TRP A 31 -10.81 -8.12 19.00
CA TRP A 31 -9.75 -8.51 19.92
C TRP A 31 -9.75 -10.02 20.23
N ARG A 32 -10.94 -10.64 20.37
CA ARG A 32 -11.08 -12.09 20.55
C ARG A 32 -10.61 -12.85 19.32
N GLU A 33 -10.96 -12.39 18.12
CA GLU A 33 -10.46 -12.99 16.86
C GLU A 33 -8.92 -12.99 16.81
N VAL A 34 -8.27 -11.91 17.28
CA VAL A 34 -6.81 -11.82 17.34
C VAL A 34 -6.21 -12.84 18.31
N ILE A 35 -6.85 -13.05 19.46
CA ILE A 35 -6.41 -14.02 20.49
C ILE A 35 -6.57 -15.46 19.99
N ASP A 36 -7.72 -15.77 19.37
CA ASP A 36 -8.08 -17.14 19.00
C ASP A 36 -7.44 -17.59 17.68
N GLY A 37 -6.93 -16.66 16.86
CA GLY A 37 -6.25 -16.97 15.60
C GLY A 37 -4.78 -16.52 15.59
N PRO A 38 -4.47 -15.25 15.19
CA PRO A 38 -3.10 -14.77 15.02
C PRO A 38 -2.17 -14.99 16.23
N LEU A 39 -2.66 -14.84 17.46
CA LEU A 39 -1.84 -15.12 18.64
C LEU A 39 -1.50 -16.60 18.76
N VAL A 40 -2.46 -17.51 18.52
CA VAL A 40 -2.22 -18.96 18.54
C VAL A 40 -1.14 -19.32 17.53
N GLU A 41 -1.28 -18.85 16.29
CA GLU A 41 -0.31 -19.09 15.21
C GLU A 41 1.09 -18.54 15.56
N LEU A 42 1.17 -17.36 16.19
CA LEU A 42 2.44 -16.82 16.69
C LEU A 42 3.04 -17.70 17.79
N THR A 43 2.24 -18.18 18.73
CA THR A 43 2.76 -19.03 19.82
C THR A 43 3.24 -20.38 19.32
N GLU A 44 2.57 -20.95 18.31
CA GLU A 44 2.98 -22.19 17.65
C GLU A 44 4.29 -22.01 16.88
N SER A 45 4.44 -20.91 16.13
CA SER A 45 5.69 -20.64 15.41
C SER A 45 6.88 -20.43 16.34
N LEU A 46 6.64 -19.98 17.59
CA LEU A 46 7.65 -19.81 18.63
C LEU A 46 7.80 -21.01 19.58
N ALA A 47 7.21 -22.18 19.29
CA ALA A 47 7.22 -23.31 20.21
C ALA A 47 8.62 -23.89 20.51
N GLY A 48 9.58 -23.72 19.59
CA GLY A 48 10.98 -24.15 19.77
C GLY A 48 11.87 -23.18 20.57
N GLU A 49 11.31 -22.09 21.09
CA GLU A 49 12.03 -21.00 21.75
C GLU A 49 11.96 -21.09 23.28
N PRO A 50 12.90 -20.46 24.02
CA PRO A 50 12.82 -20.39 25.48
C PRO A 50 11.50 -19.74 25.92
N ALA A 51 10.75 -20.42 26.79
CA ALA A 51 9.39 -20.02 27.17
C ALA A 51 9.27 -18.56 27.65
N ALA A 52 10.26 -18.07 28.40
CA ALA A 52 10.29 -16.68 28.87
C ALA A 52 10.41 -15.67 27.72
N GLN A 53 11.16 -15.98 26.67
CA GLN A 53 11.34 -15.12 25.50
C GLN A 53 10.10 -15.14 24.61
N SER A 54 9.55 -16.32 24.31
CA SER A 54 8.30 -16.45 23.55
C SER A 54 7.16 -15.70 24.22
N ARG A 55 7.05 -15.80 25.56
CA ARG A 55 6.05 -15.08 26.35
C ARG A 55 6.19 -13.56 26.22
N ARG A 56 7.42 -13.03 26.31
CA ARG A 56 7.66 -11.58 26.16
C ARG A 56 7.31 -11.07 24.75
N LEU A 57 7.64 -11.85 23.71
CA LEU A 57 7.28 -11.50 22.34
C LEU A 57 5.77 -11.55 22.11
N ALA A 58 5.07 -12.58 22.59
CA ALA A 58 3.62 -12.69 22.51
C ALA A 58 2.92 -11.53 23.26
N GLU A 59 3.44 -11.14 24.42
CA GLU A 59 2.92 -9.98 25.16
C GLU A 59 3.13 -8.67 24.39
N ALA A 60 4.32 -8.45 23.83
CA ALA A 60 4.61 -7.26 23.03
C ALA A 60 3.71 -7.18 21.79
N TYR A 61 3.56 -8.30 21.08
CA TYR A 61 2.64 -8.44 19.95
C TYR A 61 1.20 -8.07 20.34
N LEU A 62 0.68 -8.61 21.45
CA LEU A 62 -0.67 -8.31 21.93
C LEU A 62 -0.87 -6.84 22.29
N ARG A 63 0.12 -6.20 22.93
CA ARG A 63 0.06 -4.77 23.24
C ARG A 63 -0.02 -3.91 21.97
N LEU A 64 0.73 -4.29 20.93
CA LEU A 64 0.71 -3.62 19.63
C LEU A 64 -0.63 -3.84 18.90
N CYS A 65 -1.17 -5.07 18.90
CA CYS A 65 -2.51 -5.33 18.35
C CYS A 65 -3.58 -4.51 19.07
N ALA A 66 -3.55 -4.46 20.41
CA ALA A 66 -4.53 -3.70 21.19
C ALA A 66 -4.46 -2.20 20.88
N ALA A 67 -3.26 -1.65 20.73
CA ALA A 67 -3.06 -0.27 20.30
C ALA A 67 -3.58 -0.04 18.87
N GLY A 68 -3.28 -0.94 17.93
CA GLY A 68 -3.74 -0.87 16.54
C GLY A 68 -5.27 -0.90 16.43
N ILE A 69 -5.94 -1.77 17.19
CA ILE A 69 -7.41 -1.83 17.26
C ILE A 69 -7.96 -0.54 17.87
N GLY A 70 -7.42 -0.14 19.02
CA GLY A 70 -7.88 1.05 19.74
C GLY A 70 -7.73 2.37 18.94
N GLN A 71 -6.74 2.45 18.05
CA GLN A 71 -6.56 3.60 17.15
C GLN A 71 -7.40 3.49 15.86
N GLY A 72 -7.99 2.33 15.60
CA GLY A 72 -8.79 2.05 14.39
C GLY A 72 -7.94 1.71 13.16
N TYR A 73 -6.67 1.35 13.35
CA TYR A 73 -5.78 0.91 12.27
C TYR A 73 -5.87 -0.59 12.00
N PHE A 74 -6.22 -1.39 13.02
CA PHE A 74 -6.38 -2.83 12.90
C PHE A 74 -7.83 -3.22 13.10
N PHE A 75 -8.45 -3.79 12.08
CA PHE A 75 -9.87 -4.13 12.07
C PHE A 75 -10.13 -5.40 11.25
N SER A 76 -11.29 -6.02 11.49
CA SER A 76 -11.68 -7.28 10.86
C SER A 76 -11.75 -7.17 9.34
N SER A 77 -11.31 -8.23 8.65
CA SER A 77 -11.42 -8.31 7.18
C SER A 77 -12.86 -8.29 6.67
N GLN A 78 -13.83 -8.60 7.53
CA GLN A 78 -15.27 -8.50 7.20
C GLN A 78 -15.72 -7.05 7.00
N ALA A 79 -14.95 -6.05 7.48
CA ALA A 79 -15.18 -4.64 7.20
C ALA A 79 -14.83 -4.24 5.74
N GLY A 80 -14.44 -5.19 4.89
CA GLY A 80 -14.21 -4.99 3.45
C GLY A 80 -12.93 -4.24 3.09
N ALA A 81 -12.21 -3.67 4.06
CA ALA A 81 -10.93 -3.03 3.86
C ALA A 81 -9.77 -3.96 4.28
N ARG A 82 -8.73 -4.03 3.45
CA ARG A 82 -7.44 -4.65 3.81
C ARG A 82 -6.37 -3.57 3.79
N ASN A 83 -5.64 -3.46 4.87
CA ASN A 83 -4.48 -2.57 4.97
C ASN A 83 -3.24 -3.36 5.41
N PHE A 84 -2.11 -2.65 5.50
CA PHE A 84 -0.85 -3.27 5.89
C PHE A 84 -0.92 -3.80 7.32
N PHE A 85 -1.64 -3.12 8.21
CA PHE A 85 -1.80 -3.54 9.59
C PHE A 85 -2.45 -4.93 9.68
N SER A 86 -3.60 -5.13 9.02
CA SER A 86 -4.31 -6.41 9.03
C SER A 86 -3.52 -7.53 8.37
N MET A 87 -2.74 -7.24 7.33
CA MET A 87 -1.85 -8.22 6.70
C MET A 87 -0.64 -8.58 7.59
N ALA A 88 0.04 -7.57 8.15
CA ALA A 88 1.25 -7.75 8.94
C ALA A 88 0.95 -8.45 10.26
N PHE A 89 0.01 -7.92 11.05
CA PHE A 89 -0.31 -8.46 12.37
C PHE A 89 -1.25 -9.66 12.27
N GLY A 90 -2.21 -9.67 11.34
CA GLY A 90 -3.14 -10.78 11.19
C GLY A 90 -2.55 -12.04 10.54
N SER A 91 -1.39 -11.95 9.86
CA SER A 91 -0.84 -13.11 9.14
C SER A 91 0.68 -13.16 9.04
N LEU A 92 1.37 -12.10 8.61
CA LEU A 92 2.82 -12.20 8.33
C LEU A 92 3.65 -12.41 9.60
N LEU A 93 3.42 -11.59 10.63
CA LEU A 93 4.13 -11.65 11.91
C LEU A 93 3.90 -13.01 12.62
N PRO A 94 2.65 -13.49 12.80
CA PRO A 94 2.42 -14.81 13.38
C PRO A 94 3.19 -15.96 12.71
N ARG A 95 3.27 -15.94 11.37
CA ARG A 95 3.89 -17.02 10.59
C ARG A 95 5.40 -16.94 10.50
N ARG A 96 5.94 -15.72 10.38
CA ARG A 96 7.32 -15.50 9.91
C ARG A 96 8.24 -14.91 10.98
N LEU A 97 7.71 -14.42 12.11
CA LEU A 97 8.58 -13.80 13.12
C LEU A 97 9.60 -14.78 13.71
N ALA A 98 9.27 -16.07 13.80
CA ALA A 98 10.19 -17.11 14.25
C ALA A 98 11.40 -17.31 13.31
N GLU A 99 11.25 -16.98 12.02
CA GLU A 99 12.31 -17.10 11.01
C GLU A 99 13.35 -15.97 11.12
N VAL A 100 12.98 -14.86 11.76
CA VAL A 100 13.88 -13.74 12.04
C VAL A 100 14.83 -14.13 13.18
N SER A 101 16.10 -13.73 13.05
CA SER A 101 17.08 -13.82 14.14
C SER A 101 16.53 -13.29 15.48
N ARG A 102 16.75 -14.05 16.56
CA ARG A 102 16.11 -13.82 17.87
C ARG A 102 16.29 -12.39 18.38
N GLU A 103 17.48 -11.83 18.14
CA GLU A 103 17.89 -10.50 18.56
C GLU A 103 17.10 -9.39 17.84
N LYS A 104 16.68 -9.63 16.58
CA LYS A 104 15.99 -8.66 15.73
C LYS A 104 14.46 -8.72 15.82
N ARG A 105 13.88 -9.77 16.41
CA ARG A 105 12.41 -9.93 16.48
C ARG A 105 11.68 -8.74 17.12
N PRO A 106 12.15 -8.15 18.23
CA PRO A 106 11.49 -6.95 18.81
C PRO A 106 11.56 -5.75 17.86
N GLU A 107 12.67 -5.58 17.16
CA GLU A 107 12.86 -4.51 16.18
C GLU A 107 11.90 -4.70 14.99
N VAL A 108 11.80 -5.91 14.44
CA VAL A 108 10.87 -6.23 13.34
C VAL A 108 9.42 -5.97 13.75
N LEU A 109 9.01 -6.34 14.96
CA LEU A 109 7.67 -6.03 15.49
C LEU A 109 7.41 -4.52 15.51
N ALA A 110 8.36 -3.73 16.01
CA ALA A 110 8.26 -2.28 16.06
C ALA A 110 8.25 -1.65 14.65
N GLN A 111 9.09 -2.14 13.73
CA GLN A 111 9.14 -1.69 12.34
C GLN A 111 7.80 -1.94 11.64
N CYS A 112 7.20 -3.13 11.80
CA CYS A 112 5.89 -3.42 11.23
C CYS A 112 4.79 -2.48 11.78
N PHE A 113 4.80 -2.19 13.07
CA PHE A 113 3.84 -1.25 13.67
C PHE A 113 4.01 0.16 13.11
N ASN A 114 5.25 0.68 13.15
CA ASN A 114 5.56 2.04 12.69
C ASN A 114 5.25 2.20 11.19
N LEU A 115 5.58 1.20 10.38
CA LEU A 115 5.24 1.20 8.96
C LEU A 115 3.72 1.23 8.75
N ALA A 116 2.97 0.40 9.49
CA ALA A 116 1.52 0.38 9.38
C ALA A 116 0.90 1.73 9.76
N GLU A 117 1.33 2.34 10.86
CA GLU A 117 0.88 3.68 11.28
C GLU A 117 1.21 4.76 10.24
N ASN A 118 2.44 4.77 9.73
CA ASN A 118 2.87 5.74 8.72
C ASN A 118 2.10 5.59 7.42
N LEU A 119 1.81 4.35 7.01
CA LEU A 119 1.01 4.07 5.82
C LEU A 119 -0.44 4.53 5.99
N GLU A 120 -1.04 4.40 7.17
CA GLU A 120 -2.40 4.91 7.42
C GLU A 120 -2.48 6.44 7.31
N ARG A 121 -1.38 7.15 7.57
CA ARG A 121 -1.26 8.61 7.38
C ARG A 121 -0.81 9.01 5.97
N SER A 122 -0.41 8.06 5.15
CA SER A 122 0.11 8.29 3.81
C SER A 122 -1.01 8.37 2.76
N PRO A 123 -0.73 8.97 1.59
CA PRO A 123 -1.62 8.88 0.44
C PRO A 123 -2.04 7.44 0.11
N GLY A 124 -3.31 7.26 -0.25
CA GLY A 124 -3.90 5.94 -0.56
C GLY A 124 -3.11 5.15 -1.60
N TRP A 125 -2.63 5.80 -2.64
CA TRP A 125 -1.83 5.16 -3.70
C TRP A 125 -0.50 4.59 -3.20
N LEU A 126 0.15 5.24 -2.21
CA LEU A 126 1.39 4.72 -1.64
C LEU A 126 1.10 3.45 -0.85
N ARG A 127 -0.02 3.40 -0.12
CA ARG A 127 -0.50 2.18 0.53
C ARG A 127 -0.71 1.06 -0.47
N HIS A 128 -1.29 1.33 -1.64
CA HIS A 128 -1.51 0.30 -2.67
C HIS A 128 -0.20 -0.26 -3.23
N ILE A 129 0.79 0.60 -3.49
CA ILE A 129 2.15 0.17 -3.88
C ILE A 129 2.75 -0.74 -2.80
N PHE A 130 2.74 -0.29 -1.55
CA PHE A 130 3.27 -1.07 -0.43
C PHE A 130 2.54 -2.39 -0.24
N MET A 131 1.21 -2.42 -0.24
CA MET A 131 0.43 -3.65 -0.12
C MET A 131 0.76 -4.65 -1.23
N ARG A 132 0.94 -4.18 -2.47
CA ARG A 132 1.29 -5.04 -3.61
C ARG A 132 2.71 -5.61 -3.49
N LEU A 133 3.66 -4.85 -2.98
CA LEU A 133 5.03 -5.32 -2.80
C LEU A 133 5.16 -6.23 -1.58
N CYS A 134 4.48 -5.87 -0.49
CA CYS A 134 4.48 -6.64 0.74
C CYS A 134 3.78 -7.99 0.60
N SER A 135 2.79 -8.13 -0.29
CA SER A 135 2.17 -9.45 -0.57
C SER A 135 3.15 -10.48 -1.17
N ARG A 136 4.31 -10.01 -1.68
CA ARG A 136 5.38 -10.84 -2.25
C ARG A 136 6.53 -11.07 -1.27
N LEU A 137 6.46 -10.52 -0.05
CA LEU A 137 7.48 -10.73 0.97
C LEU A 137 7.56 -12.21 1.34
N LYS A 138 8.76 -12.77 1.19
CA LYS A 138 9.09 -14.13 1.64
C LYS A 138 9.71 -14.16 3.03
N SER A 139 10.15 -13.00 3.53
CA SER A 139 10.75 -12.80 4.84
C SER A 139 10.34 -11.44 5.39
N LEU A 140 10.38 -11.30 6.71
CA LEU A 140 10.23 -10.02 7.41
C LEU A 140 11.56 -9.24 7.48
N GLU A 141 12.69 -9.90 7.22
CA GLU A 141 13.98 -9.22 7.16
C GLU A 141 14.06 -8.31 5.91
N GLY A 142 14.61 -7.12 6.10
CA GLY A 142 14.76 -6.14 5.01
C GLY A 142 13.52 -5.31 4.70
N LEU A 143 12.51 -5.31 5.57
CA LEU A 143 11.32 -4.46 5.42
C LEU A 143 11.69 -2.97 5.29
N GLU A 144 12.63 -2.48 6.10
CA GLU A 144 13.14 -1.11 6.00
C GLU A 144 13.81 -0.83 4.66
N ALA A 145 14.64 -1.74 4.17
CA ALA A 145 15.29 -1.62 2.87
C ALA A 145 14.25 -1.61 1.73
N LEU A 146 13.18 -2.41 1.83
CA LEU A 146 12.06 -2.36 0.90
C LEU A 146 11.36 -1.00 0.95
N VAL A 147 11.09 -0.46 2.14
CA VAL A 147 10.47 0.87 2.29
C VAL A 147 11.33 1.96 1.64
N ALA A 148 12.64 1.94 1.90
CA ALA A 148 13.58 2.87 1.31
C ALA A 148 13.63 2.73 -0.22
N ASP A 149 13.67 1.49 -0.75
CA ASP A 149 13.67 1.24 -2.19
C ASP A 149 12.38 1.72 -2.87
N VAL A 150 11.22 1.52 -2.24
CA VAL A 150 9.95 2.02 -2.75
C VAL A 150 9.91 3.54 -2.76
N ALA A 151 10.27 4.15 -1.64
CA ALA A 151 10.30 5.62 -1.53
C ALA A 151 11.22 6.21 -2.61
N ARG A 152 12.41 5.62 -2.79
CA ARG A 152 13.37 5.99 -3.84
C ARG A 152 12.75 5.87 -5.22
N ARG A 153 12.18 4.72 -5.59
CA ARG A 153 11.61 4.49 -6.93
C ARG A 153 10.40 5.38 -7.25
N VAL A 154 9.66 5.78 -6.23
CA VAL A 154 8.42 6.55 -6.37
C VAL A 154 8.69 8.06 -6.41
N PHE A 155 9.51 8.54 -5.47
CA PHE A 155 9.68 9.96 -5.21
C PHE A 155 10.97 10.53 -5.79
N GLU A 156 12.02 9.72 -5.97
CA GLU A 156 13.23 10.21 -6.61
C GLU A 156 13.07 10.23 -8.12
N PRO A 157 13.57 11.26 -8.79
CA PRO A 157 13.49 11.30 -10.23
C PRO A 157 14.36 10.21 -10.89
N PRO A 158 13.85 9.53 -11.94
CA PRO A 158 14.64 8.58 -12.70
C PRO A 158 15.95 9.18 -13.22
N PRO A 159 17.02 8.38 -13.34
CA PRO A 159 18.34 8.88 -13.75
C PRO A 159 18.38 9.33 -15.21
N ARG A 160 17.49 8.81 -16.06
CA ARG A 160 17.45 9.10 -17.50
C ARG A 160 16.21 9.93 -17.81
N LYS A 161 16.40 11.08 -18.47
CA LYS A 161 15.31 11.93 -18.95
C LYS A 161 14.70 11.38 -20.24
N LEU A 162 13.41 11.64 -20.44
CA LEU A 162 12.75 11.35 -21.70
C LEU A 162 13.31 12.27 -22.79
N GLY A 163 13.83 11.67 -23.86
CA GLY A 163 14.31 12.38 -25.04
C GLY A 163 13.36 12.21 -26.22
N ASP A 164 13.88 12.43 -27.42
CA ASP A 164 13.12 12.26 -28.68
C ASP A 164 12.96 10.79 -29.07
N THR A 165 13.81 9.91 -28.54
CA THR A 165 13.69 8.46 -28.63
C THR A 165 13.07 7.91 -27.35
N PHE A 166 12.08 7.04 -27.48
CA PHE A 166 11.35 6.48 -26.36
C PHE A 166 10.92 5.04 -26.62
N THR A 167 10.59 4.34 -25.53
CA THR A 167 9.85 3.08 -25.59
C THR A 167 8.42 3.30 -25.14
N ALA A 168 7.45 2.88 -25.96
CA ALA A 168 6.03 2.95 -25.62
C ALA A 168 5.57 1.63 -24.98
N LYS A 169 4.96 1.73 -23.79
CA LYS A 169 4.32 0.63 -23.08
C LYS A 169 2.83 0.89 -22.94
N TRP A 170 2.04 -0.17 -23.06
CA TRP A 170 0.59 -0.07 -23.14
C TRP A 170 -0.02 -0.82 -21.96
N LEU A 171 -0.92 -0.16 -21.24
CA LEU A 171 -1.63 -0.72 -20.09
C LEU A 171 -3.13 -0.67 -20.35
N HIS A 172 -3.80 -1.81 -20.23
CA HIS A 172 -5.25 -1.90 -20.28
C HIS A 172 -5.82 -1.65 -18.89
N LEU A 173 -6.62 -0.59 -18.72
CA LEU A 173 -7.11 -0.16 -17.41
C LEU A 173 -8.41 -0.87 -16.97
N ALA A 174 -9.04 -1.65 -17.85
CA ALA A 174 -10.27 -2.35 -17.53
C ALA A 174 -10.09 -3.55 -16.57
N ASP A 175 -8.84 -3.98 -16.34
CA ASP A 175 -8.54 -5.06 -15.38
C ASP A 175 -8.93 -4.67 -13.94
N ASP A 176 -8.91 -3.38 -13.62
CA ASP A 176 -9.31 -2.86 -12.31
C ASP A 176 -10.79 -2.46 -12.24
N ASP A 177 -11.36 -1.87 -13.30
CA ASP A 177 -12.80 -1.58 -13.43
C ASP A 177 -13.22 -1.55 -14.91
N LEU A 178 -14.06 -2.52 -15.31
CA LEU A 178 -14.54 -2.67 -16.68
C LEU A 178 -15.29 -1.45 -17.22
N ARG A 179 -15.80 -0.58 -16.36
CA ARG A 179 -16.55 0.63 -16.75
C ARG A 179 -15.69 1.88 -16.74
N PHE A 180 -14.45 1.79 -16.25
CA PHE A 180 -13.57 2.93 -16.16
C PHE A 180 -13.15 3.39 -17.56
N LEU A 181 -13.42 4.65 -17.89
CA LEU A 181 -13.03 5.23 -19.16
C LEU A 181 -11.92 6.29 -18.92
N PRO A 182 -10.65 5.99 -19.24
CA PRO A 182 -9.50 6.82 -18.88
C PRO A 182 -9.59 8.21 -19.49
N GLY A 183 -9.59 9.24 -18.66
CA GLY A 183 -9.76 10.63 -19.04
C GLY A 183 -8.53 11.47 -18.76
N ARG A 184 -8.77 12.55 -17.99
CA ARG A 184 -7.70 13.43 -17.55
C ARG A 184 -6.63 12.64 -16.81
N ILE A 185 -5.38 12.97 -17.01
CA ILE A 185 -4.24 12.35 -16.34
C ILE A 185 -3.39 13.40 -15.66
N GLU A 186 -2.79 13.01 -14.54
CA GLU A 186 -1.90 13.88 -13.79
C GLU A 186 -0.76 13.06 -13.18
N PHE A 187 0.41 13.66 -13.04
CA PHE A 187 1.44 13.10 -12.16
C PHE A 187 1.16 13.48 -10.71
N VAL A 188 1.25 12.52 -9.78
CA VAL A 188 1.25 12.78 -8.33
C VAL A 188 2.63 12.56 -7.70
N ALA A 189 3.52 11.90 -8.45
CA ALA A 189 4.94 11.73 -8.17
C ALA A 189 5.67 11.51 -9.51
N PRO A 190 7.02 11.60 -9.58
CA PRO A 190 7.78 11.42 -10.83
C PRO A 190 7.44 10.14 -11.62
N THR A 191 7.05 9.08 -10.90
CA THR A 191 6.71 7.78 -11.49
C THR A 191 5.29 7.33 -11.13
N VAL A 192 4.38 8.21 -10.70
CA VAL A 192 3.01 7.80 -10.33
C VAL A 192 2.00 8.70 -11.01
N LEU A 193 1.10 8.07 -11.76
CA LEU A 193 0.00 8.72 -12.46
C LEU A 193 -1.30 8.54 -11.68
N ARG A 194 -2.12 9.59 -11.73
CA ARG A 194 -3.54 9.57 -11.41
C ARG A 194 -4.34 9.77 -12.68
N ILE A 195 -5.34 8.94 -12.88
CA ILE A 195 -6.17 8.91 -14.08
C ILE A 195 -7.61 9.08 -13.64
N PHE A 196 -8.31 10.07 -14.19
CA PHE A 196 -9.70 10.35 -13.88
C PHE A 196 -10.64 9.57 -14.82
N ASP A 197 -11.74 9.06 -14.27
CA ASP A 197 -12.80 8.49 -15.09
C ASP A 197 -13.55 9.61 -15.82
N ARG A 198 -13.58 9.56 -17.17
CA ARG A 198 -14.33 10.51 -18.00
C ARG A 198 -15.81 10.55 -17.67
N HIS A 199 -16.39 9.43 -17.28
CA HIS A 199 -17.80 9.35 -16.96
C HIS A 199 -18.12 10.12 -15.67
N GLN A 200 -17.17 10.17 -14.74
CA GLN A 200 -17.38 10.62 -13.36
C GLN A 200 -16.42 11.74 -12.96
N ASN A 201 -16.30 12.75 -13.83
CA ASN A 201 -15.65 14.04 -13.55
C ASN A 201 -16.48 14.90 -12.57
N GLY A 202 -16.84 14.36 -11.40
CA GLY A 202 -17.59 15.09 -10.37
C GLY A 202 -19.00 15.53 -10.79
N ARG A 203 -19.56 14.95 -11.86
CA ARG A 203 -20.96 15.18 -12.25
C ARG A 203 -21.86 14.78 -11.07
N ASN A 204 -22.56 15.75 -10.50
CA ASN A 204 -23.42 15.68 -9.31
C ASN A 204 -22.74 15.85 -7.93
N GLY A 205 -21.53 16.41 -7.85
CA GLY A 205 -20.89 16.75 -6.57
C GLY A 205 -20.32 15.55 -5.80
N GLY A 206 -20.28 14.38 -6.43
CA GLY A 206 -19.56 13.21 -5.91
C GLY A 206 -18.04 13.36 -6.07
N ALA A 207 -17.27 12.65 -5.24
CA ALA A 207 -15.82 12.59 -5.39
C ALA A 207 -15.45 11.94 -6.73
N PRO A 208 -14.47 12.47 -7.47
CA PRO A 208 -14.06 11.90 -8.74
C PRO A 208 -13.53 10.47 -8.57
N VAL A 209 -13.95 9.58 -9.48
CA VAL A 209 -13.40 8.23 -9.58
C VAL A 209 -12.06 8.33 -10.29
N THR A 210 -11.03 7.79 -9.65
CA THR A 210 -9.64 7.86 -10.14
C THR A 210 -8.95 6.53 -9.99
N LEU A 211 -8.13 6.16 -10.97
CA LEU A 211 -7.21 5.02 -10.90
C LEU A 211 -5.77 5.52 -10.82
N GLY A 212 -4.94 4.71 -10.17
CA GLY A 212 -3.51 4.96 -10.06
C GLY A 212 -2.70 4.03 -10.94
N VAL A 213 -1.59 4.53 -11.45
CA VAL A 213 -0.61 3.71 -12.16
C VAL A 213 0.78 4.06 -11.67
N TRP A 214 1.54 3.05 -11.23
CA TRP A 214 2.95 3.18 -10.91
C TRP A 214 3.79 2.85 -12.14
N LEU A 215 4.58 3.81 -12.60
CA LEU A 215 5.52 3.71 -13.71
C LEU A 215 6.83 3.06 -13.24
N ALA A 216 6.76 1.79 -12.81
CA ALA A 216 7.94 0.96 -12.61
C ALA A 216 8.56 0.58 -13.98
N ASP A 217 9.45 -0.41 -14.02
CA ASP A 217 9.99 -0.92 -15.29
C ASP A 217 8.88 -1.30 -16.26
N GLU A 218 7.80 -1.90 -15.77
CA GLU A 218 6.52 -2.06 -16.46
C GLU A 218 5.47 -1.22 -15.73
N PRO A 219 4.53 -0.56 -16.45
CA PRO A 219 3.47 0.20 -15.79
C PRO A 219 2.53 -0.75 -15.03
N VAL A 220 2.25 -0.42 -13.78
CA VAL A 220 1.47 -1.26 -12.87
C VAL A 220 0.25 -0.49 -12.38
N ALA A 221 -0.94 -1.01 -12.69
CA ALA A 221 -2.19 -0.45 -12.16
C ALA A 221 -2.26 -0.65 -10.63
N LEU A 222 -2.61 0.41 -9.91
CA LEU A 222 -2.69 0.47 -8.45
C LEU A 222 -4.13 0.37 -7.93
N GLY A 223 -5.13 0.39 -8.81
CA GLY A 223 -6.54 0.52 -8.45
C GLY A 223 -6.93 1.94 -8.03
N PRO A 224 -8.04 2.11 -7.30
CA PRO A 224 -8.59 3.41 -6.95
C PRO A 224 -7.67 4.30 -6.09
N MET A 225 -7.52 5.59 -6.42
CA MET A 225 -6.63 6.52 -5.68
C MET A 225 -7.34 7.58 -4.82
N GLY A 226 -8.55 7.97 -5.19
CA GLY A 226 -9.27 9.09 -4.57
C GLY A 226 -8.78 10.49 -4.99
N ALA A 227 -9.55 11.51 -4.61
CA ALA A 227 -9.46 12.88 -5.14
C ALA A 227 -8.41 13.79 -4.47
N LEU A 228 -8.10 13.52 -3.19
CA LEU A 228 -7.25 14.39 -2.37
C LEU A 228 -5.80 13.91 -2.46
N GLN A 229 -5.02 14.53 -3.35
CA GLN A 229 -3.59 14.22 -3.51
C GLN A 229 -2.78 15.52 -3.59
N PRO A 230 -1.53 15.52 -3.09
CA PRO A 230 -0.64 16.68 -3.20
C PRO A 230 -0.34 17.00 -4.67
N PRO A 231 0.01 18.27 -4.98
CA PRO A 231 0.40 18.65 -6.33
C PRO A 231 1.66 17.86 -6.75
N GLY A 232 1.64 17.34 -7.97
CA GLY A 232 2.77 16.61 -8.54
C GLY A 232 3.82 17.50 -9.23
N PRO A 233 4.78 16.87 -9.94
CA PRO A 233 5.75 17.61 -10.74
C PRO A 233 5.06 18.43 -11.84
N PRO A 234 5.68 19.53 -12.32
CA PRO A 234 5.11 20.32 -13.39
C PRO A 234 4.92 19.49 -14.66
N GLU A 235 3.78 19.70 -15.30
CA GLU A 235 3.38 19.03 -16.53
C GLU A 235 3.72 19.92 -17.73
N GLU A 236 4.24 19.31 -18.78
CA GLU A 236 4.58 19.97 -20.04
C GLU A 236 3.75 19.36 -21.17
N GLU A 237 3.19 20.21 -22.04
CA GLU A 237 2.61 19.77 -23.31
C GLU A 237 3.74 19.67 -24.36
N ASP A 238 3.86 18.51 -25.01
CA ASP A 238 4.81 18.29 -26.10
C ASP A 238 4.15 17.56 -27.27
N GLU A 239 3.54 18.36 -28.15
CA GLU A 239 2.84 17.84 -29.32
C GLU A 239 3.75 17.02 -30.25
N LYS A 240 5.05 17.35 -30.33
CA LYS A 240 6.00 16.65 -31.22
C LYS A 240 6.21 15.21 -30.78
N LEU A 241 6.30 14.98 -29.47
CA LEU A 241 6.45 13.64 -28.89
C LEU A 241 5.26 12.74 -29.27
N TRP A 242 4.04 13.27 -29.17
CA TRP A 242 2.82 12.53 -29.51
C TRP A 242 2.67 12.30 -31.02
N GLN A 243 3.06 13.28 -31.84
CA GLN A 243 3.13 13.10 -33.29
C GLN A 243 4.16 12.04 -33.69
N ALA A 244 5.30 11.95 -32.99
CA ALA A 244 6.29 10.90 -33.22
C ALA A 244 5.71 9.52 -32.90
N LEU A 245 5.02 9.36 -31.76
CA LEU A 245 4.34 8.12 -31.39
C LEU A 245 3.32 7.70 -32.45
N ALA A 246 2.48 8.62 -32.91
CA ALA A 246 1.46 8.38 -33.94
C ALA A 246 2.05 7.87 -35.26
N ARG A 247 3.29 8.27 -35.60
CA ARG A 247 4.00 7.80 -36.80
C ARG A 247 4.59 6.39 -36.62
N THR A 248 4.97 6.03 -35.40
CA THR A 248 5.67 4.77 -35.10
C THR A 248 4.76 3.65 -34.62
N ASP A 249 3.62 3.97 -34.03
CA ASP A 249 2.68 2.99 -33.46
C ASP A 249 1.25 3.26 -33.95
N MET A 250 0.77 2.43 -34.86
CA MET A 250 -0.58 2.54 -35.45
C MET A 250 -1.71 2.34 -34.44
N ARG A 251 -1.43 1.80 -33.25
CA ARG A 251 -2.44 1.68 -32.18
C ARG A 251 -2.75 3.02 -31.53
N PHE A 252 -1.83 3.98 -31.62
CA PHE A 252 -2.04 5.31 -31.10
C PHE A 252 -3.02 6.09 -31.98
N SER A 253 -4.09 6.56 -31.36
CA SER A 253 -5.11 7.44 -31.95
C SER A 253 -5.04 8.81 -31.27
N PRO A 254 -5.78 9.83 -31.74
CA PRO A 254 -5.80 11.13 -31.07
C PRO A 254 -6.05 10.96 -29.56
N ALA A 255 -5.13 11.52 -28.76
CA ALA A 255 -5.22 11.46 -27.31
C ALA A 255 -6.46 12.24 -26.84
N TYR A 256 -7.11 11.74 -25.79
CA TYR A 256 -8.08 12.53 -25.05
C TYR A 256 -7.36 13.51 -24.13
N ASP A 257 -6.36 13.00 -23.41
CA ASP A 257 -5.47 13.78 -22.59
C ASP A 257 -4.06 13.19 -22.64
N ALA A 258 -3.06 14.06 -22.52
CA ALA A 258 -1.66 13.70 -22.63
C ALA A 258 -0.81 14.60 -21.73
N VAL A 259 -0.03 14.00 -20.83
CA VAL A 259 0.88 14.71 -19.94
C VAL A 259 2.29 14.18 -20.06
N ARG A 260 3.26 15.04 -19.81
CA ARG A 260 4.66 14.68 -19.74
C ARG A 260 5.31 15.37 -18.54
N ASN A 261 6.26 14.66 -17.92
CA ASN A 261 7.27 15.26 -17.07
C ASN A 261 8.68 15.04 -17.68
N ALA A 262 9.74 15.42 -16.96
CA ALA A 262 11.10 15.29 -17.48
C ALA A 262 11.55 13.85 -17.81
N TRP A 263 10.86 12.82 -17.30
CA TRP A 263 11.26 11.41 -17.37
C TRP A 263 10.26 10.50 -18.08
N HIS A 264 8.98 10.86 -18.10
CA HIS A 264 7.91 10.03 -18.65
C HIS A 264 6.87 10.86 -19.39
N GLY A 265 6.27 10.26 -20.41
CA GLY A 265 5.05 10.73 -21.05
C GLY A 265 3.91 9.75 -20.79
N ALA A 266 2.69 10.23 -20.64
CA ALA A 266 1.50 9.38 -20.56
C ALA A 266 0.38 9.98 -21.40
N ALA A 267 -0.43 9.14 -22.06
CA ALA A 267 -1.60 9.59 -22.79
C ALA A 267 -2.75 8.57 -22.70
N THR A 268 -3.98 9.09 -22.62
CA THR A 268 -5.22 8.31 -22.71
C THR A 268 -5.83 8.46 -24.10
N LEU A 269 -6.45 7.41 -24.63
CA LEU A 269 -7.05 7.46 -25.96
C LEU A 269 -8.53 7.84 -25.91
N GLN A 270 -9.02 8.55 -26.94
CA GLN A 270 -10.42 8.99 -27.00
C GLN A 270 -11.47 7.88 -26.96
N THR A 271 -11.17 6.66 -27.41
CA THR A 271 -12.20 5.61 -27.57
C THR A 271 -11.80 4.28 -26.95
N SER A 272 -10.75 4.23 -26.13
CA SER A 272 -10.28 2.99 -25.52
C SER A 272 -9.98 3.13 -24.03
N GLN A 273 -9.89 1.98 -23.36
CA GLN A 273 -9.45 1.86 -21.96
C GLN A 273 -7.93 1.72 -21.84
N MET A 274 -7.19 2.09 -22.88
CA MET A 274 -5.74 2.02 -22.92
C MET A 274 -5.10 3.29 -22.38
N LEU A 275 -4.05 3.10 -21.59
CA LEU A 275 -3.04 4.08 -21.29
C LEU A 275 -1.77 3.72 -22.06
N VAL A 276 -1.19 4.69 -22.75
CA VAL A 276 0.18 4.57 -23.26
C VAL A 276 1.12 5.34 -22.33
N VAL A 277 2.26 4.75 -22.02
CA VAL A 277 3.33 5.35 -21.22
C VAL A 277 4.62 5.31 -22.03
N LEU A 278 5.32 6.43 -22.07
CA LEU A 278 6.59 6.62 -22.75
C LEU A 278 7.72 6.62 -21.73
N TYR A 279 8.70 5.76 -21.97
CA TYR A 279 9.92 5.62 -21.18
C TYR A 279 11.15 6.09 -21.97
N PRO A 280 12.20 6.60 -21.31
CA PRO A 280 13.45 7.02 -21.94
C PRO A 280 14.22 5.94 -22.73
#